data_AF-A0A8T4IXW1-F1
#
_entry.id   AF-A0A8T4IXW1-F1
#
_cell.length_a   1.000
_cell.length_b   1.000
_cell.length_c   1.000
_cell.angle_alpha   90.00
_cell.angle_beta   90.00
_cell.angle_gamma   90.00
#
_symmetry.space_group_name_H-M   'P 1'
#
loop_
_entity.id
_entity.type
_entity.pdbx_description
1 polymer ?
#
loop_
_entity_poly.entity_id
_entity_poly.type
_entity_poly.pdbx_seq_one_letter_code
_entity_poly.pdbx_strand_id
1 'polypeptide(L)'
;RFGAVAVAVALHARTGFRITLPTDEGRLVLPGIGTYEAHAPRVRLVAGPRSLRLTPEGRRSGLLLTRPYSRAAGVGWRGLSTLPGSRARLDDSGPYRLRGRGGPVPRGGARARGGEGARGTPAGPWLTRWCSALALLESADPARAAEVASLTRALVPLDPSPGGVSSATLRAAPWAVLTGLPDSAPDMAEVLVHEIQHSKLAVLGDLAPLHHAGEEAVYRVAWRLDPRPFSGVLQGTYAHLALADLWDRIAERPGATPAARAAARGHREEYREQVAEALPILLESGQLTCTGREFAIGMERHLLSLGQRGVPLRRRQRYVTHG
;
A
#
# COMPACT_ATOMS: atom_id res chain seq x y z
N ARG A 1 24.43 5.32 1.50
CA ARG A 1 24.21 5.08 2.96
C ARG A 1 23.56 3.69 3.15
N PHE A 2 24.24 2.60 2.83
CA PHE A 2 23.67 1.23 2.91
C PHE A 2 23.81 0.57 4.29
N GLY A 3 24.65 1.11 5.17
CA GLY A 3 24.93 0.51 6.49
C GLY A 3 23.68 0.33 7.37
N ALA A 4 22.73 1.27 7.34
CA ALA A 4 21.48 1.14 8.10
C ALA A 4 20.58 0.01 7.58
N VAL A 5 20.50 -0.16 6.25
CA VAL A 5 19.77 -1.26 5.62
C VAL A 5 20.44 -2.60 5.92
N ALA A 6 21.77 -2.69 5.80
CA ALA A 6 22.53 -3.88 6.16
C ALA A 6 22.32 -4.29 7.63
N VAL A 7 22.30 -3.31 8.54
CA VAL A 7 21.96 -3.54 9.95
C VAL A 7 20.54 -4.06 10.11
N ALA A 8 19.54 -3.44 9.47
CA ALA A 8 18.15 -3.90 9.55
C ALA A 8 18.01 -5.36 9.04
N VAL A 9 18.65 -5.68 7.91
CA VAL A 9 18.71 -7.04 7.36
C VAL A 9 19.35 -8.01 8.36
N ALA A 10 20.51 -7.67 8.93
CA ALA A 10 21.19 -8.51 9.91
C ALA A 10 20.34 -8.75 11.18
N LEU A 11 19.64 -7.72 11.68
CA LEU A 11 18.73 -7.85 12.82
C LEU A 11 17.54 -8.78 12.51
N HIS A 12 16.96 -8.67 11.31
CA HIS A 12 15.90 -9.56 10.85
C HIS A 12 16.40 -11.00 10.66
N ALA A 13 17.57 -11.18 10.05
CA ALA A 13 18.26 -12.47 9.86
C ALA A 13 18.82 -13.07 11.16
N ARG A 14 18.79 -12.31 12.28
CA ARG A 14 19.31 -12.72 13.60
C ARG A 14 20.83 -12.94 13.61
N THR A 15 21.53 -12.27 12.72
CA THR A 15 22.99 -12.31 12.63
C THR A 15 23.60 -11.36 13.65
N GLY A 16 24.55 -11.85 14.47
CA GLY A 16 25.33 -11.00 15.36
C GLY A 16 26.29 -10.13 14.58
N PHE A 17 26.51 -8.90 15.02
CA PHE A 17 27.44 -7.98 14.36
C PHE A 17 27.94 -6.89 15.30
N ARG A 18 29.02 -6.23 14.88
CA ARG A 18 29.53 -5.00 15.48
C ARG A 18 29.86 -4.01 14.37
N ILE A 19 29.21 -2.84 14.41
CA ILE A 19 29.41 -1.79 13.39
C ILE A 19 29.21 -0.42 14.01
N THR A 20 29.85 0.60 13.45
CA THR A 20 29.61 2.00 13.82
C THR A 20 28.97 2.74 12.64
N LEU A 21 27.79 3.31 12.84
CA LEU A 21 27.06 4.06 11.82
C LEU A 21 27.08 5.56 12.12
N PRO A 22 27.16 6.43 11.08
CA PRO A 22 26.95 7.86 11.25
C PRO A 22 25.48 8.16 11.55
N THR A 23 25.23 9.28 12.23
CA THR A 23 23.89 9.83 12.44
C THR A 23 23.63 10.99 11.47
N ASP A 24 22.35 11.32 11.30
CA ASP A 24 21.87 12.48 10.56
C ASP A 24 21.32 13.46 11.60
N GLU A 25 21.98 14.60 11.83
CA GLU A 25 21.61 15.56 12.89
C GLU A 25 21.52 14.92 14.29
N GLY A 26 22.39 13.96 14.61
CA GLY A 26 22.37 13.26 15.90
C GLY A 26 21.33 12.12 16.00
N ARG A 27 20.57 11.85 14.93
CA ARG A 27 19.57 10.79 14.84
C ARG A 27 20.04 9.61 14.00
N LEU A 28 19.92 8.39 14.52
CA LEU A 28 20.15 7.14 13.79
C LEU A 28 18.80 6.51 13.42
N VAL A 29 18.58 6.28 12.13
CA VAL A 29 17.38 5.59 11.63
C VAL A 29 17.77 4.19 11.15
N LEU A 30 17.05 3.18 11.63
CA LEU A 30 17.12 1.80 11.15
C LEU A 30 15.80 1.45 10.46
N PRO A 31 15.75 1.43 9.10
CA PRO A 31 14.52 1.19 8.34
C PRO A 31 13.80 -0.09 8.77
N GLY A 32 12.46 -0.05 8.89
CA GLY A 32 11.67 -1.20 9.36
C GLY A 32 11.85 -1.58 10.84
N ILE A 33 12.72 -0.89 11.58
CA ILE A 33 13.05 -1.20 12.98
C ILE A 33 12.70 -0.04 13.91
N GLY A 34 13.25 1.16 13.68
CA GLY A 34 13.01 2.29 14.57
C GLY A 34 14.09 3.38 14.48
N THR A 35 13.96 4.37 15.35
CA THR A 35 14.81 5.56 15.38
C THR A 35 15.44 5.74 16.77
N TYR A 36 16.70 6.14 16.78
CA TYR A 36 17.46 6.46 17.99
C TYR A 36 17.97 7.91 17.95
N GLU A 37 17.51 8.74 18.88
CA GLU A 37 18.01 10.08 19.18
C GLU A 37 19.30 9.94 20.00
N ALA A 38 20.44 9.87 19.30
CA ALA A 38 21.74 9.63 19.92
C ALA A 38 22.42 10.91 20.41
N HIS A 39 22.06 12.07 19.82
CA HIS A 39 22.71 13.37 20.04
C HIS A 39 24.25 13.29 19.93
N ALA A 40 24.73 12.47 18.99
CA ALA A 40 26.15 12.22 18.73
C ALA A 40 26.36 11.96 17.22
N PRO A 41 27.52 12.26 16.64
CA PRO A 41 27.77 12.10 15.20
C PRO A 41 27.83 10.64 14.75
N ARG A 42 28.16 9.71 15.65
CA ARG A 42 28.22 8.27 15.36
C ARG A 42 27.64 7.46 16.52
N VAL A 43 27.14 6.28 16.18
CA VAL A 43 26.65 5.29 17.16
C VAL A 43 27.31 3.96 16.85
N ARG A 44 27.86 3.32 17.88
CA ARG A 44 28.33 1.93 17.82
C ARG A 44 27.19 0.99 18.14
N LEU A 45 26.92 0.05 17.23
CA LEU A 45 25.91 -0.97 17.35
C LEU A 45 26.59 -2.32 17.59
N VAL A 46 26.12 -3.05 18.61
CA VAL A 46 26.55 -4.42 18.88
C VAL A 46 25.30 -5.28 19.04
N ALA A 47 25.09 -6.20 18.10
CA ALA A 47 23.97 -7.13 18.13
C ALA A 47 24.44 -8.50 18.64
N GLY A 48 23.76 -8.99 19.68
CA GLY A 48 23.81 -10.39 20.12
C GLY A 48 22.58 -11.17 19.66
N PRO A 49 22.40 -12.43 20.09
CA PRO A 49 21.29 -13.28 19.64
C PRO A 49 19.89 -12.69 19.86
N ARG A 50 19.72 -11.92 20.94
CA ARG A 50 18.43 -11.30 21.34
C ARG A 50 18.53 -9.84 21.77
N SER A 51 19.72 -9.25 21.66
CA SER A 51 20.01 -7.91 22.17
C SER A 51 20.64 -7.04 21.10
N LEU A 52 20.37 -5.75 21.16
CA LEU A 52 21.03 -4.72 20.36
C LEU A 52 21.47 -3.62 21.31
N ARG A 53 22.78 -3.42 21.44
CA ARG A 53 23.34 -2.30 22.20
C ARG A 53 23.70 -1.17 21.26
N LEU A 54 23.19 0.03 21.55
CA LEU A 54 23.47 1.28 20.85
C LEU A 54 24.28 2.18 21.78
N THR A 55 25.51 2.51 21.41
CA THR A 55 26.39 3.37 22.20
C THR A 55 26.77 4.61 21.40
N PRO A 56 26.23 5.80 21.74
CA PRO A 56 26.66 7.05 21.14
C PRO A 56 28.15 7.30 21.36
N GLU A 57 28.82 7.89 20.38
CA GLU A 57 30.20 8.33 20.51
C GLU A 57 30.37 9.29 21.70
N GLY A 58 31.47 9.13 22.45
CA GLY A 58 31.73 9.92 23.65
C GLY A 58 30.97 9.49 24.92
N ARG A 59 30.07 8.49 24.85
CA ARG A 59 29.36 7.97 26.03
C ARG A 59 29.88 6.61 26.49
N ARG A 60 30.00 6.44 27.82
CA ARG A 60 30.43 5.18 28.47
C ARG A 60 29.31 4.14 28.50
N SER A 61 28.06 4.58 28.65
CA SER A 61 26.87 3.74 28.63
C SER A 61 26.09 3.93 27.33
N GLY A 62 25.32 2.90 26.96
CA GLY A 62 24.49 2.89 25.76
C GLY A 62 23.17 2.18 26.00
N LEU A 63 22.20 2.46 25.14
CA LEU A 63 20.89 1.83 25.20
C LEU A 63 20.98 0.34 24.85
N LEU A 64 20.30 -0.49 25.62
CA LEU A 64 20.16 -1.92 25.35
C LEU A 64 18.71 -2.21 24.97
N LEU A 65 18.50 -2.73 23.76
CA LEU A 65 17.20 -3.14 23.25
C LEU A 65 17.10 -4.66 23.22
N THR A 66 15.92 -5.18 23.53
CA THR A 66 15.58 -6.60 23.40
C THR A 66 14.61 -6.82 22.24
N ARG A 67 14.60 -8.04 21.69
CA ARG A 67 13.69 -8.39 20.58
C ARG A 67 12.22 -8.47 21.08
N PRO A 68 11.23 -8.09 20.25
CA PRO A 68 11.39 -7.47 18.92
C PRO A 68 11.75 -5.97 19.05
N TYR A 69 12.87 -5.57 18.43
CA TYR A 69 13.43 -4.22 18.58
C TYR A 69 12.46 -3.11 18.14
N SER A 70 11.59 -3.42 17.17
CA SER A 70 10.59 -2.48 16.68
C SER A 70 9.50 -2.14 17.70
N ARG A 71 9.37 -2.91 18.78
CA ARG A 71 8.45 -2.64 19.89
C ARG A 71 9.18 -2.27 21.18
N ALA A 72 10.50 -2.21 21.14
CA ALA A 72 11.28 -1.87 22.31
C ALA A 72 11.05 -0.40 22.69
N ALA A 73 11.10 -0.13 23.98
CA ALA A 73 11.08 1.21 24.55
C ALA A 73 12.43 1.49 25.20
N GLY A 74 12.86 2.74 25.17
CA GLY A 74 14.11 3.17 25.77
C GLY A 74 14.31 4.66 25.62
N VAL A 75 15.12 5.25 26.51
CA VAL A 75 15.45 6.67 26.42
C VAL A 75 16.12 6.95 25.07
N GLY A 76 15.55 7.90 24.33
CA GLY A 76 15.99 8.25 22.98
C GLY A 76 15.60 7.25 21.90
N TRP A 77 14.94 6.12 22.21
CA TRP A 77 14.51 5.15 21.20
C TRP A 77 13.01 5.19 20.95
N ARG A 78 12.66 5.19 19.67
CA ARG A 78 11.30 5.09 19.16
C ARG A 78 11.21 3.92 18.18
N GLY A 79 10.53 2.86 18.59
CA GLY A 79 10.13 1.77 17.69
C GLY A 79 9.01 2.20 16.74
N LEU A 80 8.62 1.28 15.84
CA LEU A 80 7.53 1.51 14.90
C LEU A 80 6.17 1.18 15.52
N SER A 81 5.18 2.05 15.28
CA SER A 81 3.81 1.81 15.71
C SER A 81 3.21 0.61 14.98
N THR A 82 2.54 -0.27 15.72
CA THR A 82 1.75 -1.36 15.11
C THR A 82 0.40 -0.82 14.67
N LEU A 83 -0.01 -1.12 13.44
CA LEU A 83 -1.33 -0.76 12.95
C LEU A 83 -2.38 -1.70 13.60
N PRO A 84 -3.37 -1.18 14.35
CA PRO A 84 -4.30 -2.01 15.11
C PRO A 84 -5.06 -3.02 14.24
N GLY A 85 -5.37 -4.19 14.79
CA GLY A 85 -6.04 -5.27 14.05
C GLY A 85 -5.16 -5.99 13.03
N SER A 86 -3.86 -5.69 12.95
CA SER A 86 -2.94 -6.29 11.97
C SER A 86 -1.54 -6.58 12.52
N ARG A 87 -0.70 -7.21 11.70
CA ARG A 87 0.75 -7.32 11.95
C ARG A 87 1.54 -6.20 11.28
N ALA A 88 0.89 -5.28 10.56
CA ALA A 88 1.53 -4.19 9.85
C ALA A 88 2.18 -3.17 10.80
N ARG A 89 3.11 -2.40 10.26
CA ARG A 89 3.80 -1.30 10.96
C ARG A 89 3.61 0.02 10.22
N LEU A 90 3.42 1.10 10.96
CA LEU A 90 3.60 2.44 10.43
C LEU A 90 5.10 2.73 10.43
N ASP A 91 5.73 2.73 9.25
CA ASP A 91 7.12 3.14 9.11
C ASP A 91 7.17 4.65 8.83
N ASP A 92 6.99 5.42 9.90
CA ASP A 92 7.13 6.87 9.90
C ASP A 92 8.59 7.33 10.14
N SER A 93 9.56 6.41 10.02
CA SER A 93 10.94 6.67 10.40
C SER A 93 11.83 7.09 9.22
N GLY A 94 12.38 8.31 9.32
CA GLY A 94 13.60 8.73 8.64
C GLY A 94 13.58 9.08 7.15
N PRO A 95 14.77 9.44 6.61
CA PRO A 95 14.94 10.11 5.30
C PRO A 95 15.10 9.16 4.12
N TYR A 96 14.93 7.84 4.32
CA TYR A 96 15.02 6.80 3.28
C TYR A 96 13.70 6.55 2.56
N ARG A 97 12.66 7.27 2.97
CA ARG A 97 11.48 7.47 2.15
C ARG A 97 12.01 8.00 0.80
N LEU A 98 11.67 7.35 -0.31
CA LEU A 98 12.10 7.63 -1.69
C LEU A 98 12.68 9.05 -1.91
N ARG A 99 13.97 9.24 -1.66
CA ARG A 99 14.68 10.45 -2.11
C ARG A 99 14.80 10.31 -3.62
N GLY A 100 14.00 11.07 -4.36
CA GLY A 100 14.11 11.18 -5.80
C GLY A 100 15.51 11.66 -6.19
N ARG A 101 16.44 10.73 -6.38
CA ARG A 101 17.71 10.98 -7.05
C ARG A 101 17.57 10.48 -8.49
N GLY A 102 17.22 11.40 -9.37
CA GLY A 102 17.83 11.53 -10.70
C GLY A 102 17.75 10.37 -11.71
N GLY A 103 16.88 9.37 -11.51
CA GLY A 103 16.45 8.48 -12.61
C GLY A 103 15.18 9.03 -13.27
N PRO A 104 14.81 8.60 -14.49
CA PRO A 104 13.54 9.00 -15.10
C PRO A 104 12.39 8.50 -14.22
N VAL A 105 11.89 9.38 -13.35
CA VAL A 105 10.66 9.18 -12.60
C VAL A 105 9.53 9.29 -13.63
N PRO A 106 8.56 8.37 -13.68
CA PRO A 106 7.32 8.64 -14.39
C PRO A 106 6.77 9.97 -13.88
N ARG A 107 6.58 10.94 -14.78
CA ARG A 107 6.05 12.27 -14.42
C ARG A 107 4.76 12.04 -13.60
N GLY A 108 4.76 12.47 -12.34
CA GLY A 108 3.71 12.18 -11.34
C GLY A 108 4.17 11.45 -10.07
N GLY A 109 5.44 11.06 -9.96
CA GLY A 109 5.94 10.32 -8.78
C GLY A 109 5.87 11.11 -7.46
N ALA A 110 5.13 10.56 -6.50
CA ALA A 110 5.08 10.97 -5.11
C ALA A 110 6.48 11.15 -4.52
N ARG A 111 6.74 12.30 -3.89
CA ARG A 111 7.96 12.50 -3.11
C ARG A 111 7.73 12.01 -1.71
N ALA A 112 8.80 11.52 -1.12
CA ALA A 112 8.80 11.04 0.23
C ALA A 112 9.40 12.10 1.16
N ARG A 113 8.83 12.24 2.37
CA ARG A 113 9.24 13.25 3.37
C ARG A 113 10.74 13.26 3.62
N GLY A 114 11.38 14.22 2.95
CA GLY A 114 12.81 14.43 2.96
C GLY A 114 13.14 15.91 3.10
N GLY A 115 12.58 16.55 4.12
CA GLY A 115 12.98 17.91 4.56
C GLY A 115 13.92 17.85 5.76
N GLU A 116 14.87 18.77 5.80
CA GLU A 116 15.76 19.07 6.93
C GLU A 116 14.94 19.14 8.24
N GLY A 117 15.39 18.44 9.29
CA GLY A 117 14.71 18.47 10.59
C GLY A 117 13.36 17.73 10.72
N ALA A 118 12.99 16.80 9.81
CA ALA A 118 11.71 16.07 9.89
C ALA A 118 11.58 15.23 11.19
N ARG A 119 10.99 15.84 12.23
CA ARG A 119 10.33 15.12 13.33
C ARG A 119 9.34 14.15 12.67
N GLY A 120 9.37 12.88 13.08
CA GLY A 120 8.55 11.82 12.49
C GLY A 120 7.09 12.25 12.35
N THR A 121 6.41 11.78 11.30
CA THR A 121 4.98 12.06 11.10
C THR A 121 4.23 11.67 12.39
N PRO A 122 3.30 12.50 12.91
CA PRO A 122 2.49 12.10 14.05
C PRO A 122 1.73 10.81 13.73
N ALA A 123 1.95 9.76 14.52
CA ALA A 123 1.34 8.46 14.29
C ALA A 123 -0.19 8.49 14.50
N GLY A 124 -0.69 9.33 15.41
CA GLY A 124 -2.10 9.39 15.80
C GLY A 124 -3.10 9.42 14.63
N PRO A 125 -3.03 10.42 13.73
CA PRO A 125 -3.93 10.51 12.58
C PRO A 125 -3.91 9.27 11.67
N TRP A 126 -2.73 8.67 11.47
CA TRP A 126 -2.57 7.45 10.69
C TRP A 126 -3.23 6.25 11.35
N LEU A 127 -3.03 6.07 12.65
CA LEU A 127 -3.65 4.99 13.41
C LEU A 127 -5.18 5.13 13.42
N THR A 128 -5.70 6.35 13.62
CA THR A 128 -7.14 6.62 13.54
C THR A 128 -7.68 6.29 12.15
N ARG A 129 -7.03 6.79 11.09
CA ARG A 129 -7.46 6.55 9.71
C ARG A 129 -7.47 5.07 9.35
N TRP A 130 -6.42 4.35 9.73
CA TRP A 130 -6.31 2.91 9.56
C TRP A 130 -7.45 2.17 10.27
N CYS A 131 -7.70 2.46 11.55
CA CYS A 131 -8.78 1.82 12.31
C CYS A 131 -10.14 2.08 11.67
N SER A 132 -10.43 3.32 11.26
CA SER A 132 -11.69 3.66 10.61
C SER A 132 -11.86 2.96 9.25
N ALA A 133 -10.78 2.84 8.46
CA ALA A 133 -10.80 2.13 7.19
C ALA A 133 -11.00 0.62 7.38
N LEU A 134 -10.30 -0.01 8.33
CA LEU A 134 -10.52 -1.42 8.66
C LEU A 134 -11.94 -1.68 9.17
N ALA A 135 -12.49 -0.80 10.02
CA ALA A 135 -13.87 -0.94 10.49
C ALA A 135 -14.89 -0.79 9.34
N LEU A 136 -14.64 0.13 8.40
CA LEU A 136 -15.46 0.25 7.20
C LEU A 136 -15.41 -1.03 6.36
N LEU A 137 -14.21 -1.55 6.09
CA LEU A 137 -14.03 -2.80 5.36
C LEU A 137 -14.70 -3.96 6.07
N GLU A 138 -14.53 -4.11 7.39
CA GLU A 138 -15.18 -5.18 8.16
C GLU A 138 -16.71 -5.11 8.06
N SER A 139 -17.28 -3.90 8.05
CA SER A 139 -18.73 -3.73 7.92
C SER A 139 -19.28 -4.05 6.53
N ALA A 140 -18.46 -3.89 5.48
CA ALA A 140 -18.86 -4.02 4.09
C ALA A 140 -18.48 -5.39 3.48
N ASP A 141 -17.30 -5.89 3.85
CA ASP A 141 -16.64 -7.09 3.32
C ASP A 141 -15.58 -7.61 4.31
N PRO A 142 -15.99 -8.45 5.29
CA PRO A 142 -15.08 -9.03 6.28
C PRO A 142 -13.89 -9.80 5.66
N ALA A 143 -14.09 -10.45 4.52
CA ALA A 143 -13.03 -11.20 3.85
C ALA A 143 -11.93 -10.26 3.34
N ARG A 144 -12.33 -9.12 2.76
CA ARG A 144 -11.39 -8.07 2.33
C ARG A 144 -10.71 -7.38 3.52
N ALA A 145 -11.41 -7.15 4.62
CA ALA A 145 -10.80 -6.63 5.83
C ALA A 145 -9.69 -7.57 6.35
N ALA A 146 -9.97 -8.87 6.40
CA ALA A 146 -8.98 -9.90 6.78
C ALA A 146 -7.80 -9.96 5.80
N GLU A 147 -8.06 -9.82 4.50
CA GLU A 147 -7.01 -9.72 3.47
C GLU A 147 -6.10 -8.51 3.72
N VAL A 148 -6.68 -7.31 3.88
CA VAL A 148 -5.91 -6.08 4.13
C VAL A 148 -5.07 -6.20 5.40
N ALA A 149 -5.66 -6.71 6.48
CA ALA A 149 -4.98 -6.88 7.76
C ALA A 149 -3.87 -7.94 7.74
N SER A 150 -4.01 -8.98 6.92
CA SER A 150 -3.05 -10.09 6.84
C SER A 150 -1.91 -9.83 5.86
N LEU A 151 -2.20 -9.21 4.71
CA LEU A 151 -1.21 -8.97 3.67
C LEU A 151 -0.35 -7.75 4.01
N THR A 152 -0.93 -6.63 4.42
CA THR A 152 -0.19 -5.38 4.66
C THR A 152 0.93 -5.59 5.68
N ARG A 153 2.17 -5.26 5.29
CA ARG A 153 3.35 -5.38 6.16
C ARG A 153 3.81 -4.03 6.70
N ALA A 154 3.72 -3.00 5.87
CA ALA A 154 4.12 -1.65 6.23
C ALA A 154 3.21 -0.62 5.57
N LEU A 155 2.87 0.42 6.33
CA LEU A 155 2.29 1.66 5.81
C LEU A 155 3.37 2.73 5.95
N VAL A 156 3.77 3.31 4.83
CA VAL A 156 4.91 4.24 4.76
C VAL A 156 4.40 5.62 4.33
N PRO A 157 4.38 6.61 5.24
CA PRO A 157 3.90 7.94 4.91
C PRO A 157 4.77 8.66 3.87
N LEU A 158 4.15 9.08 2.77
CA LEU A 158 4.72 9.96 1.75
C LEU A 158 4.44 11.44 2.07
N ASP A 159 5.14 12.34 1.39
CA ASP A 159 4.77 13.76 1.45
C ASP A 159 3.46 14.00 0.70
N PRO A 160 2.69 15.02 1.12
CA PRO A 160 1.61 15.52 0.29
C PRO A 160 2.15 15.90 -1.09
N SER A 161 1.54 15.38 -2.15
CA SER A 161 1.82 15.83 -3.51
C SER A 161 0.85 16.97 -3.87
N PRO A 162 1.29 18.00 -4.61
CA PRO A 162 0.35 18.90 -5.27
C PRO A 162 -0.51 18.07 -6.24
N GLY A 163 -1.82 17.98 -6.01
CA GLY A 163 -2.76 17.22 -6.86
C GLY A 163 -3.50 16.06 -6.19
N GLY A 164 -3.28 15.77 -4.90
CA GLY A 164 -4.06 14.80 -4.14
C GLY A 164 -3.22 13.72 -3.45
N VAL A 165 -3.89 12.66 -2.98
CA VAL A 165 -3.24 11.53 -2.29
C VAL A 165 -2.49 10.70 -3.33
N SER A 166 -1.16 10.81 -3.32
CA SER A 166 -0.32 9.95 -4.12
C SER A 166 -0.03 8.66 -3.36
N SER A 167 -0.32 7.50 -3.97
CA SER A 167 0.07 6.20 -3.47
C SER A 167 0.99 5.47 -4.45
N ALA A 168 1.75 4.50 -3.94
CA ALA A 168 2.62 3.67 -4.75
C ALA A 168 2.85 2.31 -4.10
N THR A 169 2.97 1.30 -4.96
CA THR A 169 3.53 -0.02 -4.63
C THR A 169 4.89 -0.15 -5.27
N LEU A 170 5.84 -0.70 -4.51
CA LEU A 170 7.16 -1.05 -5.03
C LEU A 170 7.24 -2.56 -5.20
N ARG A 171 7.54 -3.04 -6.42
CA ARG A 171 7.75 -4.48 -6.69
C ARG A 171 8.82 -5.09 -5.77
N ALA A 172 9.84 -4.31 -5.40
CA ALA A 172 10.90 -4.75 -4.49
C ALA A 172 10.48 -4.80 -3.00
N ALA A 173 9.28 -4.35 -2.66
CA ALA A 173 8.74 -4.35 -1.30
C ALA A 173 7.25 -4.75 -1.33
N PRO A 174 6.94 -6.02 -1.68
CA PRO A 174 5.55 -6.46 -1.73
C PRO A 174 4.88 -6.24 -0.38
N TRP A 175 3.61 -5.84 -0.42
CA TRP A 175 2.77 -5.55 0.74
C TRP A 175 3.13 -4.31 1.56
N ALA A 176 4.09 -3.50 1.09
CA ALA A 176 4.29 -2.15 1.59
C ALA A 176 3.35 -1.20 0.84
N VAL A 177 2.55 -0.45 1.59
CA VAL A 177 1.67 0.59 1.07
C VAL A 177 2.33 1.93 1.34
N LEU A 178 2.76 2.62 0.27
CA LEU A 178 3.30 3.97 0.38
C LEU A 178 2.18 4.93 -0.01
N THR A 179 1.84 5.87 0.85
CA THR A 179 0.76 6.83 0.56
C THR A 179 0.88 8.11 1.36
N GLY A 180 0.31 9.21 0.88
CA GLY A 180 -0.02 10.38 1.71
C GLY A 180 -1.14 10.03 2.70
N LEU A 181 -1.38 10.85 3.73
CA LEU A 181 -2.49 10.59 4.65
C LEU A 181 -3.82 10.83 3.91
N PRO A 182 -4.69 9.82 3.72
CA PRO A 182 -5.97 10.03 3.04
C PRO A 182 -6.95 10.85 3.88
N ASP A 183 -7.84 11.57 3.20
CA ASP A 183 -8.78 12.54 3.79
C ASP A 183 -9.99 11.86 4.44
N SER A 184 -10.38 10.69 3.93
CA SER A 184 -11.52 9.91 4.41
C SER A 184 -11.15 8.44 4.72
N ALA A 185 -11.94 7.78 5.57
CA ALA A 185 -11.78 6.34 5.81
C ALA A 185 -12.06 5.50 4.55
N PRO A 186 -13.08 5.83 3.73
CA PRO A 186 -13.20 5.29 2.37
C PRO A 186 -11.94 5.47 1.51
N ASP A 187 -11.31 6.65 1.51
CA ASP A 187 -10.12 6.90 0.67
C ASP A 187 -8.94 6.03 1.11
N MET A 188 -8.76 5.83 2.42
CA MET A 188 -7.76 4.90 2.94
C MET A 188 -8.10 3.45 2.57
N ALA A 189 -9.36 3.04 2.64
CA ALA A 189 -9.77 1.70 2.21
C ALA A 189 -9.49 1.48 0.71
N GLU A 190 -9.79 2.47 -0.12
CA GLU A 190 -9.48 2.47 -1.55
C GLU A 190 -7.98 2.29 -1.81
N VAL A 191 -7.13 3.14 -1.20
CA VAL A 191 -5.67 3.03 -1.33
C VAL A 191 -5.18 1.65 -0.89
N LEU A 192 -5.64 1.13 0.25
CA LEU A 192 -5.20 -0.18 0.75
C LEU A 192 -5.55 -1.31 -0.22
N VAL A 193 -6.77 -1.32 -0.74
CA VAL A 193 -7.21 -2.34 -1.71
C VAL A 193 -6.44 -2.21 -3.02
N HIS A 194 -6.27 -0.98 -3.52
CA HIS A 194 -5.54 -0.68 -4.76
C HIS A 194 -4.09 -1.19 -4.70
N GLU A 195 -3.35 -0.79 -3.67
CA GLU A 195 -1.93 -1.15 -3.52
C GLU A 195 -1.72 -2.64 -3.23
N ILE A 196 -2.67 -3.30 -2.56
CA ILE A 196 -2.63 -4.76 -2.39
C ILE A 196 -2.83 -5.48 -3.73
N GLN A 197 -3.70 -5.00 -4.62
CA GLN A 197 -3.84 -5.61 -5.95
C GLN A 197 -2.55 -5.45 -6.76
N HIS A 198 -1.90 -4.29 -6.72
CA HIS A 198 -0.59 -4.13 -7.35
C HIS A 198 0.45 -5.10 -6.77
N SER A 199 0.48 -5.27 -5.45
CA SER A 199 1.38 -6.24 -4.80
C SER A 199 1.09 -7.68 -5.23
N LYS A 200 -0.18 -8.09 -5.27
CA LYS A 200 -0.59 -9.43 -5.73
C LYS A 200 -0.18 -9.69 -7.17
N LEU A 201 -0.45 -8.75 -8.06
CA LEU A 201 -0.12 -8.88 -9.48
C LEU A 201 1.39 -8.92 -9.69
N ALA A 202 2.15 -8.11 -8.95
CA ALA A 202 3.61 -8.16 -8.99
C ALA A 202 4.13 -9.53 -8.56
N VAL A 203 3.66 -10.08 -7.43
CA VAL A 203 4.05 -11.42 -6.96
C VAL A 203 3.64 -12.51 -7.96
N LEU A 204 2.44 -12.40 -8.54
CA LEU A 204 1.99 -13.34 -9.57
C LEU A 204 2.87 -13.27 -10.83
N GLY A 205 3.24 -12.07 -11.27
CA GLY A 205 4.11 -11.86 -12.42
C GLY A 205 5.54 -12.39 -12.22
N ASP A 206 6.01 -12.46 -10.97
CA ASP A 206 7.29 -13.08 -10.62
C ASP A 206 7.26 -14.61 -10.74
N LEU A 207 6.07 -15.22 -10.58
CA LEU A 207 5.86 -16.66 -10.65
C LEU A 207 5.51 -17.13 -12.07
N ALA A 208 4.76 -16.32 -12.82
CA ALA A 208 4.32 -16.63 -14.18
C ALA A 208 4.28 -15.36 -15.04
N PRO A 209 4.99 -15.32 -16.19
CA PRO A 209 4.87 -14.22 -17.13
C PRO A 209 3.44 -14.07 -17.65
N LEU A 210 2.85 -12.88 -17.50
CA LEU A 210 1.48 -12.59 -17.96
C LEU A 210 1.44 -11.93 -19.34
N HIS A 211 2.55 -11.35 -19.81
CA HIS A 211 2.63 -10.74 -21.13
C HIS A 211 4.07 -10.73 -21.67
N HIS A 212 4.21 -10.46 -22.96
CA HIS A 212 5.48 -10.30 -23.66
C HIS A 212 5.75 -8.85 -24.11
N ALA A 213 4.83 -7.92 -23.85
CA ALA A 213 5.00 -6.52 -24.21
C ALA A 213 6.23 -5.87 -23.56
N GLY A 214 7.01 -5.16 -24.39
CA GLY A 214 8.05 -4.23 -23.95
C GLY A 214 7.48 -2.88 -23.51
N GLU A 215 8.35 -1.96 -23.10
CA GLU A 215 7.96 -0.64 -22.57
C GLU A 215 7.43 0.34 -23.64
N GLU A 216 7.67 0.06 -24.92
CA GLU A 216 7.34 0.96 -26.04
C GLU A 216 5.85 0.94 -26.42
N ALA A 217 5.15 -0.16 -26.14
CA ALA A 217 3.73 -0.30 -26.47
C ALA A 217 2.87 0.51 -25.50
N VAL A 218 2.38 1.68 -25.94
CA VAL A 218 1.60 2.60 -25.12
C VAL A 218 0.14 2.70 -25.55
N TYR A 219 -0.77 2.74 -24.57
CA TYR A 219 -2.21 2.73 -24.75
C TYR A 219 -2.87 3.85 -23.94
N ARG A 220 -3.98 4.40 -24.43
CA ARG A 220 -4.81 5.35 -23.68
C ARG A 220 -5.75 4.61 -22.74
N VAL A 221 -5.97 5.15 -21.56
CA VAL A 221 -6.87 4.61 -20.53
C VAL A 221 -7.70 5.74 -19.92
N ALA A 222 -8.90 5.45 -19.44
CA ALA A 222 -9.83 6.48 -18.94
C ALA A 222 -9.36 7.19 -17.66
N TRP A 223 -8.59 6.50 -16.81
CA TRP A 223 -8.16 7.05 -15.51
C TRP A 223 -6.87 7.88 -15.57
N ARG A 224 -6.28 8.08 -16.75
CA ARG A 224 -5.06 8.89 -16.88
C ARG A 224 -4.91 9.51 -18.26
N LEU A 225 -4.48 10.77 -18.31
CA LEU A 225 -4.32 11.50 -19.56
C LEU A 225 -3.12 11.02 -20.39
N ASP A 226 -2.00 10.67 -19.76
CA ASP A 226 -0.81 10.23 -20.48
C ASP A 226 -0.83 8.71 -20.76
N PRO A 227 -0.45 8.27 -21.98
CA PRO A 227 -0.46 6.87 -22.37
C PRO A 227 0.28 5.97 -21.38
N ARG A 228 -0.21 4.74 -21.23
CA ARG A 228 0.34 3.71 -20.33
C ARG A 228 1.05 2.63 -21.13
N PRO A 229 2.22 2.14 -20.71
CA PRO A 229 2.74 0.89 -21.23
C PRO A 229 1.76 -0.24 -20.94
N PHE A 230 1.83 -1.35 -21.69
CA PHE A 230 0.95 -2.51 -21.51
C PHE A 230 0.86 -2.99 -20.04
N SER A 231 2.01 -3.07 -19.36
CA SER A 231 2.09 -3.44 -17.94
C SER A 231 1.30 -2.48 -17.04
N GLY A 232 1.31 -1.19 -17.37
CA GLY A 232 0.55 -0.15 -16.67
C GLY A 232 -0.95 -0.21 -16.94
N VAL A 233 -1.38 -0.70 -18.11
CA VAL A 233 -2.79 -1.01 -18.39
C VAL A 233 -3.22 -2.20 -17.54
N LEU A 234 -2.48 -3.32 -17.60
CA LEU A 234 -2.79 -4.54 -16.84
C LEU A 234 -2.87 -4.28 -15.33
N GLN A 235 -1.91 -3.54 -14.78
CA GLN A 235 -1.91 -3.14 -13.38
C GLN A 235 -3.14 -2.30 -13.01
N GLY A 236 -3.46 -1.29 -13.82
CA GLY A 236 -4.61 -0.42 -13.58
C GLY A 236 -5.93 -1.17 -13.67
N THR A 237 -6.14 -1.96 -14.73
CA THR A 237 -7.35 -2.78 -14.92
C THR A 237 -7.58 -3.71 -13.73
N TYR A 238 -6.53 -4.40 -13.25
CA TYR A 238 -6.65 -5.31 -12.11
C TYR A 238 -6.98 -4.59 -10.79
N ALA A 239 -6.33 -3.46 -10.51
CA ALA A 239 -6.61 -2.68 -9.31
C ALA A 239 -8.01 -2.06 -9.35
N HIS A 240 -8.39 -1.45 -10.47
CA HIS A 240 -9.68 -0.75 -10.62
C HIS A 240 -10.86 -1.72 -10.59
N LEU A 241 -10.69 -2.96 -11.09
CA LEU A 241 -11.70 -4.00 -10.93
C LEU A 241 -11.96 -4.32 -9.45
N ALA A 242 -10.92 -4.36 -8.62
CA ALA A 242 -11.10 -4.55 -7.18
C ALA A 242 -11.74 -3.33 -6.50
N LEU A 243 -11.53 -2.12 -7.02
CA LEU A 243 -12.19 -0.92 -6.53
C LEU A 243 -13.67 -0.89 -6.90
N ALA A 244 -14.03 -1.32 -8.11
CA ALA A 244 -15.42 -1.52 -8.49
C ALA A 244 -16.15 -2.47 -7.52
N ASP A 245 -15.56 -3.62 -7.18
CA ASP A 245 -16.15 -4.53 -6.18
C ASP A 245 -16.14 -3.91 -4.76
N LEU A 246 -15.08 -3.22 -4.34
CA LEU A 246 -15.03 -2.52 -3.04
C LEU A 246 -16.22 -1.56 -2.88
N TRP A 247 -16.44 -0.71 -3.89
CA TRP A 247 -17.51 0.29 -3.84
C TRP A 247 -18.90 -0.33 -3.96
N ASP A 248 -19.05 -1.46 -4.66
CA ASP A 248 -20.27 -2.29 -4.63
C ASP A 248 -20.59 -2.75 -3.20
N ARG A 249 -19.58 -3.29 -2.49
CA ARG A 249 -19.75 -3.73 -1.09
C ARG A 249 -20.04 -2.59 -0.14
N ILE A 250 -19.36 -1.44 -0.29
CA ILE A 250 -19.61 -0.25 0.53
C ILE A 250 -21.03 0.29 0.31
N ALA A 251 -21.54 0.24 -0.93
CA ALA A 251 -22.90 0.67 -1.24
C ALA A 251 -23.96 -0.23 -0.57
N GLU A 252 -23.68 -1.52 -0.43
CA GLU A 252 -24.62 -2.49 0.16
C GLU A 252 -24.43 -2.73 1.66
N ARG A 253 -23.48 -2.04 2.30
CA ARG A 253 -23.19 -2.23 3.72
C ARG A 253 -24.39 -1.84 4.62
N PRO A 254 -24.64 -2.57 5.72
CA PRO A 254 -25.67 -2.22 6.69
C PRO A 254 -25.49 -0.81 7.26
N GLY A 255 -26.60 -0.08 7.46
CA GLY A 255 -26.58 1.25 8.09
C GLY A 255 -26.08 2.40 7.22
N ALA A 256 -25.71 2.16 5.95
CA ALA A 256 -25.40 3.25 5.02
C ALA A 256 -26.62 4.17 4.80
N THR A 257 -26.40 5.48 4.79
CA THR A 257 -27.45 6.45 4.43
C THR A 257 -27.74 6.39 2.93
N PRO A 258 -28.94 6.82 2.47
CA PRO A 258 -29.24 6.87 1.03
C PRO A 258 -28.19 7.66 0.22
N ALA A 259 -27.72 8.79 0.75
CA ALA A 259 -26.68 9.61 0.11
C ALA A 259 -25.33 8.88 0.02
N ALA A 260 -24.90 8.21 1.09
CA ALA A 260 -23.65 7.43 1.07
C ALA A 260 -23.72 6.26 0.08
N ARG A 261 -24.88 5.60 -0.02
CA ARG A 261 -25.10 4.54 -1.02
C ARG A 261 -25.03 5.07 -2.45
N ALA A 262 -25.66 6.22 -2.72
CA ALA A 262 -25.62 6.84 -4.04
C ALA A 262 -24.18 7.23 -4.44
N ALA A 263 -23.43 7.85 -3.52
CA ALA A 263 -22.03 8.19 -3.74
C ALA A 263 -21.17 6.96 -4.03
N ALA A 264 -21.29 5.89 -3.23
CA ALA A 264 -20.56 4.64 -3.45
C ALA A 264 -20.92 3.97 -4.78
N ARG A 265 -22.20 4.00 -5.18
CA ARG A 265 -22.62 3.51 -6.51
C ARG A 265 -22.01 4.32 -7.66
N GLY A 266 -21.85 5.63 -7.49
CA GLY A 266 -21.14 6.48 -8.46
C GLY A 266 -19.70 6.03 -8.66
N HIS A 267 -18.93 5.87 -7.56
CA HIS A 267 -17.54 5.39 -7.62
C HIS A 267 -17.44 3.99 -8.23
N ARG A 268 -18.36 3.09 -7.86
CA ARG A 268 -18.46 1.75 -8.45
C ARG A 268 -18.61 1.83 -9.96
N GLU A 269 -19.53 2.66 -10.47
CA GLU A 269 -19.77 2.73 -11.91
C GLU A 269 -18.60 3.35 -12.66
N GLU A 270 -17.99 4.41 -12.12
CA GLU A 270 -16.78 5.00 -12.67
C GLU A 270 -15.66 3.96 -12.85
N TYR A 271 -15.38 3.17 -11.81
CA TYR A 271 -14.37 2.11 -11.91
C TYR A 271 -14.78 0.97 -12.86
N ARG A 272 -16.07 0.63 -12.93
CA ARG A 272 -16.56 -0.38 -13.88
C ARG A 272 -16.37 0.07 -15.33
N GLU A 273 -16.72 1.30 -15.66
CA GLU A 273 -16.56 1.88 -16.99
C GLU A 273 -15.09 1.90 -17.39
N GLN A 274 -14.21 2.38 -16.49
CA GLN A 274 -12.77 2.36 -16.69
C GLN A 274 -12.23 0.95 -17.01
N VAL A 275 -12.66 -0.07 -16.27
CA VAL A 275 -12.24 -1.47 -16.49
C VAL A 275 -12.82 -2.02 -17.79
N ALA A 276 -14.08 -1.70 -18.10
CA ALA A 276 -14.76 -2.12 -19.32
C ALA A 276 -14.06 -1.58 -20.58
N GLU A 277 -13.54 -0.36 -20.53
CA GLU A 277 -12.77 0.23 -21.63
C GLU A 277 -11.37 -0.39 -21.77
N ALA A 278 -10.72 -0.73 -20.65
CA ALA A 278 -9.34 -1.23 -20.66
C ALA A 278 -9.21 -2.73 -20.95
N LEU A 279 -10.23 -3.54 -20.63
CA LEU A 279 -10.19 -5.00 -20.86
C LEU A 279 -10.01 -5.39 -22.34
N PRO A 280 -10.74 -4.79 -23.31
CA PRO A 280 -10.53 -5.05 -24.73
C PRO A 280 -9.09 -4.76 -25.17
N ILE A 281 -8.49 -3.66 -24.68
CA ILE A 281 -7.09 -3.34 -24.95
C ILE A 281 -6.18 -4.52 -24.58
N LEU A 282 -6.37 -5.12 -23.39
CA LEU A 282 -5.58 -6.26 -22.94
C LEU A 282 -5.82 -7.49 -23.82
N LEU A 283 -7.09 -7.86 -24.03
CA LEU A 283 -7.49 -9.10 -24.71
C LEU A 283 -7.18 -9.10 -26.21
N GLU A 284 -7.23 -7.94 -26.86
CA GLU A 284 -7.05 -7.78 -28.30
C GLU A 284 -5.62 -7.38 -28.70
N SER A 285 -4.78 -6.94 -27.75
CA SER A 285 -3.39 -6.50 -28.01
C SER A 285 -2.48 -7.56 -28.64
N GLY A 286 -2.81 -8.85 -28.49
CA GLY A 286 -1.91 -9.96 -28.82
C GLY A 286 -0.66 -10.06 -27.92
N GLN A 287 -0.58 -9.28 -26.84
CA GLN A 287 0.61 -9.21 -25.98
C GLN A 287 0.58 -10.16 -24.78
N LEU A 288 -0.60 -10.70 -24.44
CA LEU A 288 -0.77 -11.61 -23.32
C LEU A 288 -0.17 -12.98 -23.60
N THR A 289 0.45 -13.59 -22.59
CA THR A 289 0.77 -15.03 -22.61
C THR A 289 -0.52 -15.86 -22.49
N CYS A 290 -0.46 -17.18 -22.62
CA CYS A 290 -1.61 -18.05 -22.34
C CYS A 290 -2.16 -17.81 -20.92
N THR A 291 -1.28 -17.80 -19.90
CA THR A 291 -1.64 -17.52 -18.50
C THR A 291 -2.21 -16.11 -18.34
N GLY A 292 -1.63 -15.11 -19.01
CA GLY A 292 -2.14 -13.74 -18.98
C GLY A 292 -3.53 -13.60 -19.60
N ARG A 293 -3.80 -14.35 -20.67
CA ARG A 293 -5.13 -14.38 -21.31
C ARG A 293 -6.17 -15.01 -20.39
N GLU A 294 -5.85 -16.13 -19.75
CA GLU A 294 -6.73 -16.74 -18.75
C GLU A 294 -7.02 -15.78 -17.59
N PHE A 295 -5.99 -15.09 -17.10
CA PHE A 295 -6.14 -14.08 -16.06
C PHE A 295 -7.05 -12.92 -16.49
N ALA A 296 -6.85 -12.37 -17.69
CA ALA A 296 -7.68 -11.29 -18.23
C ALA A 296 -9.13 -11.72 -18.48
N ILE A 297 -9.37 -12.94 -18.96
CA ILE A 297 -10.72 -13.51 -19.06
C ILE A 297 -11.36 -13.65 -17.68
N GLY A 298 -10.58 -14.01 -16.65
CA GLY A 298 -11.04 -14.01 -15.26
C GLY A 298 -11.49 -12.63 -14.79
N MET A 299 -10.74 -11.58 -15.14
CA MET A 299 -11.13 -10.18 -14.85
C MET A 299 -12.43 -9.79 -15.57
N GLU A 300 -12.58 -10.14 -16.85
CA GLU A 300 -13.81 -9.89 -17.61
C GLU A 300 -15.03 -10.57 -16.97
N ARG A 301 -14.92 -11.85 -16.61
CA ARG A 301 -16.00 -12.58 -15.91
C ARG A 301 -16.36 -11.92 -14.58
N HIS A 302 -15.37 -11.43 -13.83
CA HIS A 302 -15.62 -10.72 -12.59
C HIS A 302 -16.39 -9.41 -12.85
N LEU A 303 -15.96 -8.60 -13.83
CA LEU A 303 -16.63 -7.36 -14.19
C LEU A 303 -18.11 -7.60 -14.56
N LEU A 304 -18.40 -8.64 -15.33
CA LEU A 304 -19.76 -9.05 -15.68
C LEU A 304 -20.58 -9.42 -14.44
N SER A 305 -20.00 -10.16 -13.49
CA SER A 305 -20.69 -10.53 -12.24
C SER A 305 -21.10 -9.33 -11.39
N LEU A 306 -20.30 -8.26 -11.42
CA LEU A 306 -20.63 -7.00 -10.74
C LEU A 306 -21.84 -6.30 -11.36
N GLY A 307 -22.09 -6.49 -12.66
CA GLY A 307 -23.21 -5.88 -13.37
C GLY A 307 -24.56 -6.54 -13.06
N GLN A 308 -24.53 -7.84 -12.75
CA GLN A 308 -25.72 -8.64 -12.49
C GLN A 308 -26.32 -8.41 -11.10
N ARG A 309 -25.55 -7.90 -10.12
CA ARG A 309 -26.04 -7.62 -8.76
C ARG A 309 -26.93 -6.38 -8.66
N GLY A 310 -26.98 -5.53 -9.69
CA GLY A 310 -27.70 -4.26 -9.70
C GLY A 310 -29.14 -4.29 -10.21
N VAL A 311 -29.65 -5.44 -10.66
CA VAL A 311 -31.04 -5.56 -11.16
C VAL A 311 -31.91 -6.23 -10.08
N PRO A 312 -32.80 -5.50 -9.39
CA PRO A 312 -33.85 -6.16 -8.64
C PRO A 312 -34.70 -6.93 -9.64
N LEU A 313 -34.82 -8.25 -9.45
CA LEU A 313 -35.82 -9.04 -10.17
C LEU A 313 -37.19 -8.41 -9.89
N ARG A 314 -37.73 -7.65 -10.85
CA ARG A 314 -39.14 -7.25 -10.82
C ARG A 314 -39.94 -8.55 -10.77
N ARG A 315 -40.49 -8.88 -9.60
CA ARG A 315 -41.53 -9.90 -9.49
C ARG A 315 -42.61 -9.52 -10.49
N ARG A 316 -42.74 -10.30 -11.57
CA ARG A 316 -43.88 -10.18 -12.48
C ARG A 316 -45.13 -10.43 -11.65
N GLN A 317 -45.85 -9.36 -11.35
CA GLN A 317 -47.19 -9.43 -10.79
C GLN A 317 -48.05 -10.05 -11.88
N ARG A 318 -48.46 -11.31 -11.67
CA ARG A 318 -49.43 -11.99 -12.53
C ARG A 318 -50.73 -11.22 -12.40
N TYR A 319 -51.18 -10.58 -13.47
CA TYR A 319 -52.54 -10.11 -13.59
C TYR A 319 -53.45 -11.34 -13.53
N VAL A 320 -54.28 -11.42 -12.49
CA VAL A 320 -55.40 -12.34 -12.44
C VAL A 320 -56.57 -11.62 -13.10
N THR A 321 -56.85 -11.97 -14.36
CA THR A 321 -58.14 -11.65 -15.00
C THR A 321 -59.20 -12.55 -14.36
N HIS A 322 -60.14 -11.95 -13.63
CA HIS A 322 -61.41 -12.61 -13.32
C HIS A 322 -62.38 -12.27 -14.45
N GLY A 323 -62.93 -13.32 -15.08
CA GLY A 323 -64.18 -13.24 -15.82
C GLY A 323 -65.38 -13.35 -14.89
#